data_AF-A0AB39NAB6-F1
#
_entry.id   AF-A0AB39NAB6-F1
#
_cell.length_a   1.000
_cell.length_b   1.000
_cell.length_c   1.000
_cell.angle_alpha   90.00
_cell.angle_beta   90.00
_cell.angle_gamma   90.00
#
_symmetry.space_group_name_H-M   'P 1'
#
loop_
_entity.id
_entity.type
_entity.pdbx_description
1 polymer ?
#
loop_
_entity_poly.entity_id
_entity_poly.type
_entity_poly.pdbx_seq_one_letter_code
_entity_poly.pdbx_strand_id
1 'polypeptide(L)'
;MAEVCDEARFFKQIDKTPLVHVRDYTGAGLCTAHQHEEEWGMAHRILLPAFSQRAMKAYYGQMLEGARNPVGNFPESVSELVRLTAAGRLDLAPSVSDRIPLADAADAVNRLENKIGDPIRLTLVPRQLLRNP
;
A
#
# COMPACT_ATOMS: atom_id res chain seq x y z
N MET A 1 6.08 -33.69 -1.24
CA MET A 1 5.86 -32.23 -1.17
C MET A 1 5.46 -31.74 0.23
N ALA A 2 4.79 -32.52 1.07
CA ALA A 2 4.44 -32.09 2.43
C ALA A 2 5.64 -31.88 3.39
N GLU A 3 6.75 -32.60 3.20
CA GLU A 3 7.92 -32.50 4.10
C GLU A 3 8.57 -31.11 4.12
N VAL A 4 8.57 -30.40 2.99
CA VAL A 4 9.20 -29.07 2.86
C VAL A 4 8.33 -27.96 3.42
N CYS A 5 7.03 -28.21 3.62
CA CYS A 5 6.08 -27.28 4.23
C CYS A 5 5.91 -27.49 5.74
N ASP A 6 6.80 -28.26 6.37
CA ASP A 6 6.81 -28.41 7.83
C ASP A 6 7.38 -27.14 8.48
N GLU A 7 6.49 -26.29 8.99
CA GLU A 7 6.81 -25.00 9.61
C GLU A 7 7.66 -25.14 10.90
N ALA A 8 7.72 -26.33 11.52
CA ALA A 8 8.59 -26.59 12.66
C ALA A 8 10.05 -26.83 12.23
N ARG A 9 10.28 -27.19 10.97
CA ARG A 9 11.59 -27.54 10.40
C ARG A 9 12.10 -26.50 9.41
N PHE A 10 11.20 -25.89 8.64
CA PHE A 10 11.51 -24.99 7.54
C PHE A 10 10.84 -23.64 7.74
N PHE A 11 11.64 -22.59 7.69
CA PHE A 11 11.18 -21.22 7.83
C PHE A 11 11.71 -20.35 6.69
N LYS A 12 10.98 -19.27 6.42
CA LYS A 12 11.33 -18.27 5.42
C LYS A 12 12.72 -17.69 5.70
N GLN A 13 13.68 -17.98 4.82
CA GLN A 13 15.03 -17.41 4.87
C GLN A 13 15.06 -16.05 4.18
N ILE A 14 15.63 -15.04 4.83
CA ILE A 14 15.83 -13.71 4.24
C ILE A 14 17.32 -13.49 3.91
N ASP A 15 18.21 -13.74 4.87
CA ASP A 15 19.63 -13.34 4.82
C ASP A 15 20.42 -13.94 3.65
N LYS A 16 20.02 -15.13 3.19
CA LYS A 16 20.70 -15.87 2.11
C LYS A 16 19.97 -15.76 0.77
N THR A 17 19.12 -14.75 0.60
CA THR A 17 18.30 -14.55 -0.59
C THR A 17 18.40 -13.11 -1.09
N PRO A 18 18.02 -12.81 -2.34
CA PRO A 18 17.95 -11.44 -2.84
C PRO A 18 17.02 -10.51 -2.04
N LEU A 19 16.15 -11.06 -1.19
CA LEU A 19 15.26 -10.28 -0.32
C LEU A 19 16.03 -9.47 0.73
N VAL A 20 17.28 -9.82 1.04
CA VAL A 20 18.12 -8.99 1.93
C VAL A 20 18.29 -7.58 1.35
N HIS A 21 18.53 -7.45 0.04
CA HIS A 21 18.65 -6.15 -0.62
C HIS A 21 17.32 -5.41 -0.66
N VAL A 22 16.21 -6.12 -0.83
CA VAL A 22 14.88 -5.50 -0.78
C VAL A 22 14.59 -4.96 0.63
N ARG A 23 15.00 -5.69 1.66
CA ARG A 23 14.86 -5.31 3.07
C ARG A 23 15.62 -4.01 3.39
N ASP A 24 16.78 -3.78 2.77
CA ASP A 24 17.54 -2.53 2.94
C ASP A 24 16.72 -1.29 2.54
N TYR A 25 15.82 -1.42 1.56
CA TYR A 25 14.96 -0.33 1.09
C TYR A 25 13.59 -0.28 1.77
N THR A 26 13.00 -1.44 2.08
CA THR A 26 11.61 -1.54 2.55
C THR A 26 11.47 -1.79 4.05
N GLY A 27 12.59 -2.05 4.74
CA GLY A 27 12.61 -2.43 6.15
C GLY A 27 11.99 -3.81 6.39
N ALA A 28 11.56 -4.06 7.63
CA ALA A 28 10.94 -5.31 8.07
C ALA A 28 9.44 -5.41 7.67
N GLY A 29 9.14 -5.36 6.36
CA GLY A 29 7.78 -5.57 5.84
C GLY A 29 7.37 -7.04 5.79
N LEU A 30 6.09 -7.36 5.53
CA LEU A 30 5.57 -8.74 5.51
C LEU A 30 6.43 -9.72 4.68
N CYS A 31 6.93 -9.25 3.53
CA CYS A 31 7.75 -10.04 2.60
C CYS A 31 9.24 -10.06 2.93
N THR A 32 9.75 -9.18 3.78
CA THR A 32 11.18 -9.04 4.10
C THR A 32 11.50 -9.27 5.58
N ALA A 33 10.48 -9.37 6.43
CA ALA A 33 10.59 -9.72 7.84
C ALA A 33 10.86 -11.22 8.04
N HIS A 34 11.65 -11.53 9.07
CA HIS A 34 11.80 -12.87 9.61
C HIS A 34 10.55 -13.25 10.43
N GLN A 35 10.16 -14.52 10.44
CA GLN A 35 8.91 -14.93 11.09
C GLN A 35 8.84 -14.65 12.60
N HIS A 36 9.99 -14.53 13.28
CA HIS A 36 10.06 -14.26 14.72
C HIS A 36 10.08 -12.77 15.05
N GLU A 37 10.12 -11.88 14.05
CA GLU A 37 10.06 -10.43 14.25
C GLU A 37 8.63 -9.99 14.59
N GLU A 38 8.50 -9.05 15.52
CA GLU A 38 7.19 -8.52 15.94
C GLU A 38 6.48 -7.82 14.77
N GLU A 39 7.25 -7.14 13.92
CA GLU A 39 6.81 -6.45 12.71
C GLU A 39 6.12 -7.40 11.74
N TRP A 40 6.62 -8.64 11.62
CA TRP A 40 5.96 -9.67 10.81
C TRP A 40 4.58 -9.99 11.38
N GLY A 41 4.48 -10.22 12.69
CA GLY A 41 3.23 -10.55 13.37
C GLY A 41 2.20 -9.42 13.28
N MET A 42 2.63 -8.17 13.42
CA MET A 42 1.79 -6.98 13.25
C MET A 42 1.29 -6.84 11.82
N ALA A 43 2.20 -6.84 10.83
CA ALA A 43 1.85 -6.71 9.43
C ALA A 43 0.93 -7.85 8.97
N HIS A 44 1.23 -9.09 9.36
CA HIS A 44 0.42 -10.25 9.04
C HIS A 44 -1.01 -10.10 9.60
N ARG A 45 -1.16 -9.74 10.88
CA ARG A 45 -2.49 -9.60 11.51
C ARG A 45 -3.33 -8.48 10.89
N ILE A 46 -2.71 -7.35 10.56
CA ILE A 46 -3.40 -6.21 9.95
C ILE A 46 -3.84 -6.53 8.53
N LEU A 47 -2.97 -7.18 7.76
CA LEU A 47 -3.20 -7.39 6.32
C LEU A 47 -4.05 -8.63 6.02
N LEU A 48 -3.99 -9.70 6.82
CA LEU A 48 -4.69 -10.96 6.52
C LEU A 48 -6.19 -10.79 6.19
N PRO A 49 -6.97 -9.99 6.94
CA PRO A 49 -8.39 -9.77 6.64
C PRO A 49 -8.60 -9.09 5.28
N ALA A 50 -7.74 -8.12 4.96
CA ALA A 50 -7.76 -7.37 3.70
C ALA A 50 -7.38 -8.25 2.49
N PHE A 51 -6.62 -9.32 2.68
CA PHE A 51 -6.28 -10.27 1.61
C PHE A 51 -7.17 -11.53 1.58
N SER A 52 -8.30 -11.54 2.30
CA SER A 52 -9.24 -12.66 2.26
C SER A 52 -9.99 -12.76 0.92
N GLN A 53 -10.49 -13.95 0.58
CA GLN A 53 -11.34 -14.16 -0.62
C GLN A 53 -12.54 -13.21 -0.66
N ARG A 54 -13.11 -12.87 0.50
CA ARG A 54 -14.22 -11.92 0.61
C ARG A 54 -13.77 -10.50 0.29
N ALA A 55 -12.63 -10.07 0.82
CA ALA A 55 -12.06 -8.75 0.54
C ALA A 55 -11.59 -8.62 -0.93
N MET A 56 -11.09 -9.71 -1.53
CA MET A 56 -10.68 -9.73 -2.94
C MET A 56 -11.81 -9.37 -3.91
N LYS A 57 -13.08 -9.66 -3.55
CA LYS A 57 -14.24 -9.23 -4.34
C LYS A 57 -14.38 -7.71 -4.43
N ALA A 58 -13.94 -6.97 -3.41
CA ALA A 58 -13.95 -5.51 -3.43
C ALA A 58 -12.88 -4.95 -4.37
N TYR A 59 -11.70 -5.58 -4.45
CA TYR A 59 -10.62 -5.18 -5.37
C TYR A 59 -10.86 -5.59 -6.82
N TYR A 60 -11.68 -6.63 -7.06
CA TYR A 60 -11.89 -7.20 -8.38
C TYR A 60 -12.33 -6.18 -9.44
N GLY A 61 -13.22 -5.25 -9.07
CA GLY A 61 -13.67 -4.18 -9.97
C GLY A 61 -12.52 -3.30 -10.47
N GLN A 62 -11.66 -2.83 -9.53
CA GLN A 62 -10.49 -2.00 -9.83
C GLN A 62 -9.42 -2.78 -10.61
N MET A 63 -9.16 -4.05 -10.25
CA MET A 63 -8.23 -4.90 -10.98
C MET A 63 -8.67 -5.09 -12.44
N LEU A 64 -9.97 -5.29 -12.67
CA LEU A 64 -10.50 -5.40 -14.02
C LEU A 64 -10.44 -4.08 -14.80
N GLU A 65 -10.62 -2.94 -14.13
CA GLU A 65 -10.44 -1.63 -14.75
C GLU A 65 -8.99 -1.44 -15.22
N GLY A 66 -8.01 -1.71 -14.36
CA GLY A 66 -6.59 -1.68 -14.72
C GLY A 66 -6.22 -2.66 -15.83
N ALA A 67 -6.82 -3.85 -15.84
CA ALA A 67 -6.61 -4.83 -16.90
C ALA A 67 -7.27 -4.44 -18.24
N ARG A 68 -8.41 -3.73 -18.21
CA ARG A 68 -9.12 -3.27 -19.41
C ARG A 68 -8.49 -2.05 -20.04
N ASN A 69 -7.88 -1.19 -19.25
CA ASN A 69 -7.18 -0.01 -19.74
C ASN A 69 -5.73 0.02 -19.25
N PRO A 70 -4.88 -0.93 -19.71
CA PRO A 70 -3.48 -0.95 -19.31
C PRO A 70 -2.79 0.36 -19.67
N VAL A 71 -3.19 1.02 -20.78
CA VAL A 71 -2.62 2.28 -21.32
C VAL A 71 -2.95 3.51 -20.46
N GLY A 72 -4.16 3.61 -19.92
CA GLY A 72 -4.55 4.74 -19.06
C GLY A 72 -3.76 4.85 -17.76
N ASN A 73 -3.13 3.75 -17.33
CA ASN A 73 -2.30 3.69 -16.14
C ASN A 73 -0.79 3.76 -16.44
N PHE A 74 -0.40 4.12 -17.67
CA PHE A 74 1.00 4.23 -18.02
C PHE A 74 1.65 5.48 -17.39
N PRO A 75 2.97 5.42 -17.14
CA PRO A 75 3.75 6.55 -16.67
C PRO A 75 3.73 7.77 -17.60
N GLU A 76 3.44 7.64 -18.91
CA GLU A 76 3.27 8.83 -19.77
C GLU A 76 2.05 9.68 -19.39
N SER A 77 0.93 9.08 -18.97
CA SER A 77 -0.26 9.82 -18.53
C SER A 77 0.03 10.60 -17.24
N VAL A 78 0.81 10.00 -16.34
CA VAL A 78 1.30 10.69 -15.13
C VAL A 78 2.22 11.84 -15.52
N SER A 79 3.10 11.63 -16.50
CA SER A 79 4.01 12.66 -16.99
C SER A 79 3.26 13.85 -17.60
N GLU A 80 2.18 13.59 -18.34
CA GLU A 80 1.32 14.65 -18.88
C GLU A 80 0.59 15.40 -17.77
N LEU A 81 0.02 14.71 -16.78
CA LEU A 81 -0.61 15.34 -15.62
C LEU A 81 0.38 16.23 -14.85
N VAL A 82 1.60 15.75 -14.62
CA VAL A 82 2.68 16.53 -13.99
C VAL A 82 3.01 17.76 -14.83
N ARG A 83 3.11 17.63 -16.15
CA ARG A 83 3.36 18.77 -17.05
C ARG A 83 2.24 19.80 -17.00
N LEU A 84 0.97 19.36 -16.97
CA LEU A 84 -0.19 20.25 -16.90
C LEU A 84 -0.27 20.97 -15.56
N THR A 85 0.00 20.29 -14.45
CA THR A 85 0.07 20.90 -13.12
C THR A 85 1.26 21.86 -13.00
N ALA A 86 2.44 21.48 -13.49
CA ALA A 86 3.62 22.35 -13.50
C ALA A 86 3.41 23.60 -14.38
N ALA A 87 2.63 23.49 -15.45
CA ALA A 87 2.23 24.63 -16.29
C ALA A 87 1.07 25.46 -15.70
N GLY A 88 0.56 25.11 -14.52
CA GLY A 88 -0.59 25.79 -13.89
C GLY A 88 -1.92 25.60 -14.62
N ARG A 89 -2.00 24.62 -15.53
CA ARG A 89 -3.19 24.34 -16.36
C ARG A 89 -4.15 23.33 -15.72
N LEU A 90 -3.72 22.69 -14.63
CA LEU A 90 -4.50 21.70 -13.88
C LEU A 90 -4.15 21.80 -12.39
N ASP A 91 -5.13 22.13 -11.55
CA ASP A 91 -4.99 22.09 -10.09
C ASP A 91 -5.81 20.93 -9.52
N LEU A 92 -5.11 19.97 -8.92
CA LEU A 92 -5.70 18.79 -8.29
C LEU A 92 -5.83 18.97 -6.77
N ALA A 93 -5.26 20.02 -6.17
CA ALA A 93 -5.29 20.22 -4.72
C ALA A 93 -6.71 20.22 -4.11
N PRO A 94 -7.74 20.79 -4.75
CA PRO A 94 -9.11 20.79 -4.21
C PRO A 94 -9.73 19.40 -4.06
N SER A 95 -9.23 18.40 -4.78
CA SER A 95 -9.75 17.02 -4.68
C SER A 95 -9.16 16.26 -3.48
N VAL A 96 -8.20 16.83 -2.74
CA VAL A 96 -7.73 16.23 -1.47
C VAL A 96 -8.71 16.59 -0.37
N SER A 97 -9.43 15.60 0.15
CA SER A 97 -10.37 15.79 1.26
C SER A 97 -9.67 15.91 2.60
N ASP A 98 -8.55 15.19 2.80
CA ASP A 98 -7.81 15.24 4.06
C ASP A 98 -6.36 14.76 3.90
N ARG A 99 -5.50 15.18 4.83
CA ARG A 99 -4.12 14.72 4.96
C ARG A 99 -3.95 14.03 6.31
N ILE A 100 -3.73 12.72 6.29
CA ILE A 100 -3.77 11.87 7.49
C ILE A 100 -2.36 11.35 7.79
N PRO A 101 -1.91 11.34 9.06
CA PRO A 101 -0.64 10.74 9.43
C PRO A 101 -0.55 9.28 8.98
N LEU A 102 0.61 8.84 8.50
CA LEU A 102 0.82 7.44 8.09
C LEU A 102 0.52 6.44 9.23
N ALA A 103 0.69 6.83 10.49
CA ALA A 103 0.35 6.00 11.65
C ALA A 103 -1.16 5.65 11.74
N ASP A 104 -2.01 6.52 11.17
CA ASP A 104 -3.47 6.38 11.21
C ASP A 104 -4.03 5.82 9.88
N ALA A 105 -3.17 5.19 9.06
CA ALA A 105 -3.54 4.68 7.74
C ALA A 105 -4.73 3.70 7.78
N ALA A 106 -4.84 2.89 8.83
CA ALA A 106 -5.96 1.95 8.99
C ALA A 106 -7.31 2.69 9.11
N ASP A 107 -7.35 3.81 9.84
CA ASP A 107 -8.55 4.63 9.95
C ASP A 107 -8.86 5.37 8.64
N ALA A 108 -7.81 5.88 7.95
CA ALA A 108 -7.96 6.50 6.63
C ALA A 108 -8.61 5.56 5.61
N VAL A 109 -8.16 4.30 5.57
CA VAL A 109 -8.75 3.27 4.69
C VAL A 109 -10.20 3.00 5.09
N ASN A 110 -10.47 2.81 6.38
CA ASN A 110 -11.83 2.59 6.88
C ASN A 110 -12.78 3.76 6.53
N ARG A 111 -12.31 5.00 6.61
CA ARG A 111 -13.08 6.20 6.22
C ARG A 111 -13.39 6.21 4.73
N LEU A 112 -12.43 5.86 3.89
CA LEU A 112 -12.61 5.82 2.44
C LEU A 112 -13.58 4.69 2.02
N GLU A 113 -13.36 3.48 2.54
CA GLU A 113 -14.18 2.31 2.21
C GLU A 113 -15.64 2.48 2.64
N ASN A 114 -15.87 3.03 3.83
CA ASN A 114 -17.21 3.19 4.39
C ASN A 114 -17.81 4.59 4.15
N LYS A 115 -17.16 5.42 3.33
CA LYS A 115 -17.58 6.80 3.00
C LYS A 115 -17.85 7.68 4.23
N ILE A 116 -17.08 7.50 5.29
CA ILE A 116 -17.24 8.25 6.54
C ILE A 116 -16.77 9.68 6.32
N GLY A 117 -17.72 10.63 6.34
CA GLY A 117 -17.45 12.04 6.05
C GLY A 117 -17.32 12.36 4.55
N ASP A 118 -17.80 11.47 3.69
CA ASP A 118 -17.80 11.60 2.22
C ASP A 118 -16.44 12.00 1.59
N PRO A 119 -15.34 11.30 1.90
CA PRO A 119 -14.02 11.65 1.41
C PRO A 119 -13.85 11.29 -0.08
N ILE A 120 -13.31 12.24 -0.85
CA ILE A 120 -12.94 12.07 -2.26
C ILE A 120 -11.53 11.46 -2.37
N ARG A 121 -10.54 12.04 -1.67
CA ARG A 121 -9.16 11.54 -1.67
C ARG A 121 -8.46 11.87 -0.36
N LEU A 122 -7.93 10.85 0.30
CA LEU A 122 -7.14 10.99 1.52
C LEU A 122 -5.66 10.78 1.19
N THR A 123 -4.80 11.71 1.61
CA THR A 123 -3.35 11.60 1.38
C THR A 123 -2.66 11.25 2.68
N LEU A 124 -1.88 10.17 2.69
CA LEU A 124 -1.10 9.79 3.85
C LEU A 124 0.21 10.59 3.88
N VAL A 125 0.49 11.22 5.03
CA VAL A 125 1.69 12.03 5.23
C VAL A 125 2.62 11.38 6.28
N PRO A 126 3.90 11.16 5.94
CA PRO A 126 4.92 10.75 6.91
C PRO A 126 5.02 11.73 8.07
N ARG A 127 5.30 11.23 9.28
CA ARG A 127 5.35 12.05 10.51
C ARG A 127 6.37 13.20 10.44
N GLN A 128 7.40 13.09 9.60
CA GLN A 128 8.38 14.16 9.37
C GLN A 128 7.80 15.36 8.59
N LEU A 129 6.76 15.15 7.77
CA LEU A 129 6.13 16.19 6.94
C LEU A 129 4.97 16.91 7.64
N LEU A 130 4.59 16.47 8.84
CA LEU A 130 3.62 17.14 9.71
C LEU A 130 4.26 18.23 10.61
N ARG A 131 5.60 18.36 10.57
CA ARG A 131 6.38 19.35 11.31
C ARG A 131 6.93 20.42 10.37
N ASN A 132 6.08 21.24 9.77
CA ASN A 132 6.41 22.64 9.51
C ASN A 132 5.15 23.43 9.15
N PRO A 133 4.94 24.63 9.72
CA PRO A 133 3.93 25.58 9.23
C PRO A 133 4.27 26.13 7.84
#